data_AF-A0A428PLR8-F1
#
_entry.id   AF-A0A428PLR8-F1
#
_cell.length_a   1.000
_cell.length_b   1.000
_cell.length_c   1.000
_cell.angle_alpha   90.00
_cell.angle_beta   90.00
_cell.angle_gamma   90.00
#
_symmetry.space_group_name_H-M   'P 1'
#
loop_
_entity.id
_entity.type
_entity.pdbx_description
1 polymer ?
#
loop_
_entity_poly.entity_id
_entity_poly.type
_entity_poly.pdbx_seq_one_letter_code
_entity_poly.pdbx_strand_id
1 'polypeptide(L)'
;MGDCSPNVSILHDPQPGSQSSPIVEDSPELPHFDEAISTKRYCEVALWLSYFISVSAIACSIWLLAAEGGLIIAFLPDNVAQGVTGVGVIGELLPLVFNLLIAGCTEAVSYIHAVSLRWALYREGRLEFNSNLRLFTSAKSSRANTRSVNFFSAACLIVCYTAASQILIGRRTSILFNGIALLMLGIGLLSLSIISTMCLRDTTNTILAWSPSPLNTTLACLNHDIIVHHRGRGMLAVDARYLLAQSSKPRRRQCAMNTVYPATRYIIYFQYGVVALCAVLAIIILVLIRILNTNGVPTYAFFADDNGTTQLYLDSGNSDPTLYPLWLFCTFLFAVVPQAFFVMALHGAELLVTVARDEAVWREAAGRHGPGRGAMVADGALKSAAKSWLWLALLLYKPVSSWLLTSQGIKFEIQQSTSSVVFNPIPLFALTGLLILLVAFEEWLMIGGPEI
;
A
#
# COMPACT_ATOMS: atom_id res chain seq x y z
N MET A 1 -27.63 3.27 15.22
CA MET A 1 -26.34 3.26 15.94
C MET A 1 -26.59 2.99 17.43
N GLY A 2 -27.22 1.85 17.77
CA GLY A 2 -27.53 1.50 19.15
C GLY A 2 -26.35 0.77 19.81
N ASP A 3 -25.98 1.25 21.00
CA ASP A 3 -25.25 0.59 22.10
C ASP A 3 -23.94 -0.14 21.77
N CYS A 4 -22.94 0.62 21.33
CA CYS A 4 -21.54 0.28 21.64
C CYS A 4 -21.07 0.86 22.99
N SER A 5 -21.88 1.70 23.64
CA SER A 5 -21.58 2.14 24.99
C SER A 5 -21.70 0.95 25.93
N PRO A 6 -20.65 0.60 26.70
CA PRO A 6 -20.79 -0.41 27.73
C PRO A 6 -21.92 0.04 28.66
N ASN A 7 -22.90 -0.83 28.93
CA ASN A 7 -23.90 -0.58 29.96
C ASN A 7 -23.17 -0.51 31.31
N VAL A 8 -22.76 0.69 31.71
CA VAL A 8 -22.09 0.99 32.99
C VAL A 8 -23.06 0.82 34.17
N SER A 9 -24.33 0.54 33.92
CA SER A 9 -25.38 0.40 34.92
C SER A 9 -25.35 -0.91 35.73
N ILE A 10 -24.31 -1.73 35.61
CA ILE A 10 -24.12 -2.94 36.45
C ILE A 10 -22.78 -2.82 37.18
N LEU A 11 -22.64 -1.79 38.01
CA LEU A 11 -21.68 -1.79 39.13
C LEU A 11 -22.43 -2.39 40.33
N HIS A 12 -22.53 -3.72 40.37
CA HIS A 12 -22.93 -4.41 41.60
C HIS A 12 -21.73 -4.45 42.54
N ASP A 13 -21.94 -4.07 43.79
CA ASP A 13 -20.94 -4.10 44.86
C ASP A 13 -20.23 -5.47 44.91
N PRO A 14 -18.89 -5.49 45.05
CA PRO A 14 -18.14 -6.73 45.19
C PRO A 14 -18.53 -7.41 46.51
N GLN A 15 -19.05 -8.65 46.42
CA GLN A 15 -19.19 -9.50 47.61
C GLN A 15 -17.82 -9.74 48.25
N PRO A 16 -17.63 -9.39 49.54
CA PRO A 16 -16.41 -9.68 50.26
C PRO A 16 -16.49 -11.11 50.80
N GLY A 17 -15.84 -12.07 50.14
CA GLY A 17 -15.78 -13.43 50.69
C GLY A 17 -15.41 -14.52 49.71
N SER A 18 -14.20 -14.48 49.16
CA SER A 18 -13.61 -15.65 48.50
C SER A 18 -12.10 -15.59 48.69
N GLN A 19 -11.64 -16.12 49.83
CA GLN A 19 -10.23 -16.44 50.06
C GLN A 19 -9.83 -17.54 49.07
N SER A 20 -9.17 -17.15 47.98
CA SER A 20 -8.53 -18.07 47.06
C SER A 20 -7.22 -18.54 47.67
N SER A 21 -7.16 -19.82 48.03
CA SER A 21 -5.95 -20.55 48.40
C SER A 21 -4.85 -20.37 47.33
N PRO A 22 -3.56 -20.35 47.71
CA PRO A 22 -2.46 -20.33 46.75
C PRO A 22 -2.36 -21.71 46.11
N ILE A 23 -3.11 -21.93 45.04
CA ILE A 23 -2.87 -23.05 44.12
C ILE A 23 -1.55 -22.70 43.40
N VAL A 24 -0.48 -23.40 43.80
CA VAL A 24 0.75 -23.52 43.02
C VAL A 24 0.38 -24.28 41.76
N GLU A 25 -0.06 -23.53 40.75
CA GLU A 25 -0.37 -24.04 39.43
C GLU A 25 0.96 -24.15 38.69
N ASP A 26 1.38 -25.38 38.35
CA ASP A 26 2.41 -25.61 37.35
C ASP A 26 2.02 -24.81 36.11
N SER A 27 2.74 -23.72 35.83
CA SER A 27 2.48 -22.88 34.67
C SER A 27 2.58 -23.77 33.43
N PRO A 28 1.47 -24.01 32.70
CA PRO A 28 1.52 -24.85 31.53
C PRO A 28 2.53 -24.27 30.56
N GLU A 29 3.48 -25.09 30.13
CA GLU A 29 4.52 -24.70 29.19
C GLU A 29 3.85 -24.10 27.94
N LEU A 30 4.15 -22.83 27.67
CA LEU A 30 3.54 -22.11 26.57
C LEU A 30 3.97 -22.74 25.24
N PRO A 31 3.08 -22.83 24.24
CA PRO A 31 3.45 -23.35 22.94
C PRO A 31 4.54 -22.48 22.30
N HIS A 32 5.39 -23.11 21.49
CA HIS A 32 6.38 -22.39 20.70
C HIS A 32 5.68 -21.46 19.69
N PHE A 33 6.14 -20.22 19.56
CA PHE A 33 5.62 -19.26 18.58
C PHE A 33 6.38 -19.36 17.25
N ASP A 34 5.77 -18.96 16.14
CA ASP A 34 6.46 -18.90 14.84
C ASP A 34 7.26 -17.59 14.75
N GLU A 35 8.60 -17.66 14.80
CA GLU A 35 9.46 -16.50 14.53
C GLU A 35 9.25 -15.94 13.11
N ALA A 36 8.68 -16.75 12.20
CA ALA A 36 8.47 -16.47 10.79
C ALA A 36 9.79 -16.16 10.05
N ILE A 37 10.82 -16.97 10.30
CA ILE A 37 12.17 -16.85 9.69
C ILE A 37 12.10 -16.85 8.16
N SER A 38 11.15 -17.58 7.56
CA SER A 38 10.93 -17.56 6.12
C SER A 38 10.54 -16.17 5.59
N THR A 39 9.69 -15.46 6.34
CA THR A 39 9.26 -14.09 6.00
C THR A 39 10.42 -13.12 6.15
N LYS A 40 11.23 -13.26 7.21
CA LYS A 40 12.47 -12.51 7.39
C LYS A 40 13.42 -12.69 6.20
N ARG A 41 13.72 -13.94 5.82
CA ARG A 41 14.59 -14.26 4.68
C ARG A 41 14.05 -13.69 3.36
N TYR A 42 12.74 -13.79 3.12
CA TYR A 42 12.11 -13.19 1.95
C TYR A 42 12.32 -11.67 1.92
N CYS A 43 12.11 -10.99 3.05
CA CYS A 43 12.32 -9.55 3.15
C CYS A 43 13.79 -9.15 2.94
N GLU A 44 14.74 -9.93 3.47
CA GLU A 44 16.17 -9.72 3.25
C GLU A 44 16.55 -9.88 1.77
N VAL A 45 16.05 -10.93 1.09
CA VAL A 45 16.28 -11.14 -0.35
C VAL A 45 15.68 -10.00 -1.17
N ALA A 46 14.44 -9.59 -0.87
CA ALA A 46 13.77 -8.49 -1.56
C ALA A 46 14.47 -7.15 -1.33
N LEU A 47 15.05 -6.94 -0.14
CA LEU A 47 15.86 -5.76 0.18
C LEU A 47 17.16 -5.73 -0.67
N TRP A 48 17.88 -6.84 -0.78
CA TRP A 48 19.07 -6.93 -1.64
C TRP A 48 18.72 -6.75 -3.12
N LEU A 49 17.62 -7.34 -3.57
CA LEU A 49 17.10 -7.15 -4.92
C LEU A 49 16.76 -5.67 -5.19
N SER A 50 16.15 -4.99 -4.20
CA SER A 50 15.83 -3.55 -4.29
C SER A 50 17.09 -2.69 -4.40
N TYR A 51 18.15 -3.00 -3.64
CA TYR A 51 19.45 -2.36 -3.80
C TYR A 51 20.01 -2.55 -5.20
N PHE A 52 20.03 -3.79 -5.69
CA PHE A 52 20.52 -4.10 -7.04
C PHE A 52 19.76 -3.32 -8.12
N ILE A 53 18.42 -3.40 -8.11
CA ILE A 53 17.56 -2.66 -9.05
C ILE A 53 17.83 -1.15 -8.95
N SER A 54 17.95 -0.60 -7.74
CA SER A 54 18.16 0.82 -7.54
C SER A 54 19.49 1.33 -8.09
N VAL A 55 20.59 0.60 -7.84
CA VAL A 55 21.93 0.95 -8.32
C VAL A 55 22.01 0.79 -9.84
N SER A 56 21.44 -0.28 -10.39
CA SER A 56 21.36 -0.49 -11.83
C SER A 56 20.53 0.60 -12.52
N ALA A 57 19.40 1.01 -11.94
CA ALA A 57 18.57 2.09 -12.46
C ALA A 57 19.32 3.43 -12.44
N ILE A 58 20.01 3.76 -11.35
CA ILE A 58 20.83 4.98 -11.26
C ILE A 58 21.95 4.95 -12.31
N ALA A 59 22.74 3.87 -12.38
CA ALA A 59 23.84 3.76 -13.34
C ALA A 59 23.35 3.86 -14.79
N CYS A 60 22.29 3.13 -15.13
CA CYS A 60 21.66 3.17 -16.45
C CYS A 60 21.12 4.57 -16.77
N SER A 61 20.47 5.24 -15.81
CA SER A 61 19.93 6.58 -16.00
C SER A 61 21.02 7.64 -16.20
N ILE A 62 22.12 7.57 -15.45
CA ILE A 62 23.26 8.49 -15.62
C ILE A 62 23.88 8.29 -17.01
N TRP A 63 24.08 7.05 -17.42
CA TRP A 63 24.59 6.73 -18.75
C TRP A 63 23.65 7.26 -19.85
N LEU A 64 22.35 7.02 -19.72
CA LEU A 64 21.31 7.49 -20.64
C LEU A 64 21.24 9.03 -20.73
N LEU A 65 21.37 9.72 -19.59
CA LEU A 65 21.41 11.18 -19.55
C LEU A 65 22.69 11.75 -20.17
N ALA A 66 23.84 11.10 -19.95
CA ALA A 66 25.13 11.55 -20.42
C ALA A 66 25.38 11.27 -21.92
N ALA A 67 24.94 10.10 -22.41
CA ALA A 67 25.20 9.67 -23.78
C ALA A 67 24.14 10.18 -24.77
N GLU A 68 22.87 10.23 -24.37
CA GLU A 68 21.73 10.34 -25.29
C GLU A 68 20.77 11.49 -24.92
N GLY A 69 21.23 12.41 -24.05
CA GLY A 69 20.42 13.56 -23.61
C GLY A 69 19.15 13.16 -22.83
N GLY A 70 19.09 11.92 -22.32
CA GLY A 70 18.01 11.43 -21.46
C GLY A 70 16.95 10.55 -22.13
N LEU A 71 17.04 10.29 -23.44
CA LEU A 71 16.11 9.43 -24.18
C LEU A 71 16.86 8.44 -25.09
N ILE A 72 16.67 7.13 -24.86
CA ILE A 72 17.16 6.08 -25.77
C ILE A 72 16.00 5.52 -26.57
N ILE A 73 16.20 5.40 -27.88
CA ILE A 73 15.32 4.69 -28.79
C ILE A 73 15.63 3.20 -28.67
N ALA A 74 14.77 2.45 -27.97
CA ALA A 74 14.78 1.01 -28.07
C ALA A 74 13.95 0.62 -29.30
N PHE A 75 14.63 0.21 -30.37
CA PHE A 75 13.97 -0.42 -31.50
C PHE A 75 13.50 -1.81 -31.08
N LEU A 76 12.20 -1.99 -30.85
CA LEU A 76 11.64 -3.34 -30.93
C LEU A 76 11.71 -3.76 -32.41
N PRO A 77 12.09 -5.01 -32.72
CA PRO A 77 12.11 -5.50 -34.09
C PRO A 77 10.76 -5.23 -34.77
N ASP A 78 10.78 -4.73 -36.01
CA ASP A 78 9.56 -4.36 -36.76
C ASP A 78 8.52 -5.49 -36.80
N ASN A 79 8.96 -6.75 -36.71
CA ASN A 79 8.09 -7.93 -36.68
C ASN A 79 7.23 -8.05 -35.40
N VAL A 80 7.65 -7.41 -34.30
CA VAL A 80 6.91 -7.33 -33.03
C VAL A 80 6.06 -6.04 -32.99
N ALA A 81 6.49 -4.99 -33.68
CA ALA A 81 5.79 -3.71 -33.77
C ALA A 81 4.69 -3.68 -34.86
N GLN A 82 4.82 -4.49 -35.92
CA GLN A 82 3.91 -4.50 -37.09
C GLN A 82 2.91 -5.68 -37.08
N GLY A 83 2.98 -6.59 -36.10
CA GLY A 83 2.07 -7.75 -36.00
C GLY A 83 0.62 -7.40 -35.65
N VAL A 84 0.36 -6.18 -35.17
CA VAL A 84 -0.98 -5.60 -34.98
C VAL A 84 -0.80 -4.09 -35.20
N THR A 85 -1.55 -3.48 -36.12
CA THR A 85 -1.44 -2.07 -36.50
C THR A 85 -1.95 -1.14 -35.39
N GLY A 86 -1.12 -0.90 -34.39
CA GLY A 86 -1.34 -0.04 -33.24
C GLY A 86 -0.36 -0.50 -32.17
N VAL A 87 0.32 0.44 -31.50
CA VAL A 87 1.31 0.19 -30.43
C VAL A 87 0.94 -1.08 -29.65
N GLY A 88 1.63 -2.19 -29.93
CA GLY A 88 1.10 -3.51 -29.58
C GLY A 88 0.82 -3.67 -28.09
N VAL A 89 -0.11 -4.56 -27.75
CA VAL A 89 -0.47 -4.95 -26.36
C VAL A 89 0.76 -5.09 -25.44
N ILE A 90 1.88 -5.53 -25.99
CA ILE A 90 3.17 -5.65 -25.30
C ILE A 90 3.70 -4.30 -24.78
N GLY A 91 3.66 -3.23 -25.58
CA GLY A 91 4.11 -1.90 -25.18
C GLY A 91 3.26 -1.27 -24.09
N GLU A 92 1.97 -1.61 -24.05
CA GLU A 92 1.04 -1.12 -23.03
C GLU A 92 1.08 -1.95 -21.73
N LEU A 93 1.39 -3.25 -21.81
CA LEU A 93 1.54 -4.13 -20.67
C LEU A 93 2.91 -4.03 -20.00
N LEU A 94 3.96 -3.61 -20.72
CA LEU A 94 5.31 -3.53 -20.15
C LEU A 94 5.40 -2.56 -18.94
N PRO A 95 4.80 -1.35 -18.96
CA PRO A 95 4.72 -0.50 -17.77
C PRO A 95 3.97 -1.16 -16.60
N LEU A 96 2.98 -2.00 -16.88
CA LEU A 96 2.26 -2.75 -15.84
C LEU A 96 3.18 -3.80 -15.18
N VAL A 97 4.01 -4.49 -15.96
CA VAL A 97 5.02 -5.43 -15.44
C VAL A 97 6.02 -4.71 -14.54
N PHE A 98 6.52 -3.53 -14.96
CA PHE A 98 7.38 -2.71 -14.11
C PHE A 98 6.68 -2.27 -12.83
N ASN A 99 5.43 -1.80 -12.91
CA ASN A 99 4.64 -1.44 -11.73
C ASN A 99 4.47 -2.64 -10.77
N LEU A 100 4.22 -3.84 -11.29
CA LEU A 100 4.07 -5.04 -10.46
C LEU A 100 5.40 -5.43 -9.77
N LEU A 101 6.51 -5.37 -10.50
CA LEU A 101 7.84 -5.65 -9.95
C LEU A 101 8.22 -4.64 -8.86
N ILE A 102 7.99 -3.35 -9.11
CA ILE A 102 8.24 -2.29 -8.13
C ILE A 102 7.28 -2.38 -6.95
N ALA A 103 6.02 -2.74 -7.15
CA ALA A 103 5.08 -3.00 -6.07
C ALA A 103 5.59 -4.13 -5.17
N GLY A 104 6.03 -5.25 -5.73
CA GLY A 104 6.61 -6.36 -4.95
C GLY A 104 7.83 -5.95 -4.12
N CYS A 105 8.76 -5.19 -4.71
CA CYS A 105 9.94 -4.70 -4.00
C CYS A 105 9.55 -3.72 -2.87
N THR A 106 8.69 -2.75 -3.18
CA THR A 106 8.28 -1.71 -2.22
C THR A 106 7.40 -2.25 -1.10
N GLU A 107 6.59 -3.29 -1.34
CA GLU A 107 5.82 -4.01 -0.33
C GLU A 107 6.75 -4.69 0.68
N ALA A 108 7.75 -5.46 0.22
CA ALA A 108 8.69 -6.15 1.10
C ALA A 108 9.51 -5.17 1.96
N VAL A 109 10.01 -4.10 1.34
CA VAL A 109 10.76 -3.05 2.04
C VAL A 109 9.87 -2.30 3.04
N SER A 110 8.61 -2.02 2.68
CA SER A 110 7.62 -1.42 3.58
C SER A 110 7.22 -2.34 4.73
N TYR A 111 7.21 -3.65 4.50
CA TYR A 111 6.93 -4.64 5.54
C TYR A 111 8.01 -4.64 6.62
N ILE A 112 9.30 -4.61 6.24
CA ILE A 112 10.42 -4.47 7.19
C ILE A 112 10.22 -3.24 8.09
N HIS A 113 9.89 -2.11 7.47
CA HIS A 113 9.63 -0.87 8.21
C HIS A 113 8.43 -1.01 9.14
N ALA A 114 7.32 -1.60 8.69
CA ALA A 114 6.12 -1.80 9.50
C ALA A 114 6.38 -2.71 10.71
N VAL A 115 7.10 -3.82 10.52
CA VAL A 115 7.50 -4.73 11.61
C VAL A 115 8.42 -4.01 12.60
N SER A 116 9.41 -3.27 12.11
CA SER A 116 10.32 -2.49 12.96
C SER A 116 9.56 -1.44 13.78
N LEU A 117 8.63 -0.71 13.16
CA LEU A 117 7.79 0.28 13.84
C LEU A 117 6.90 -0.37 14.91
N ARG A 118 6.28 -1.52 14.62
CA ARG A 118 5.46 -2.27 15.58
C ARG A 118 6.26 -2.62 16.83
N TRP A 119 7.46 -3.19 16.66
CA TRP A 119 8.34 -3.53 17.78
C TRP A 119 8.94 -2.30 18.48
N ALA A 120 9.12 -1.19 17.78
CA ALA A 120 9.53 0.07 18.41
C ALA A 120 8.43 0.70 19.28
N LEU A 121 7.19 0.75 18.77
CA LEU A 121 6.02 1.23 19.53
C LEU A 121 5.74 0.34 20.74
N TYR A 122 5.99 -0.96 20.59
CA TYR A 122 5.88 -1.91 21.68
C TYR A 122 6.80 -1.55 22.85
N ARG A 123 8.10 -1.32 22.57
CA ARG A 123 9.07 -0.92 23.60
C ARG A 123 8.74 0.40 24.27
N GLU A 124 8.03 1.28 23.58
CA GLU A 124 7.54 2.55 24.15
C GLU A 124 6.27 2.38 24.99
N GLY A 125 5.68 1.18 25.08
CA GLY A 125 4.39 0.97 25.74
C GLY A 125 3.23 1.65 25.01
N ARG A 126 3.40 1.95 23.72
CA ARG A 126 2.43 2.69 22.88
C ARG A 126 1.77 1.82 21.81
N LEU A 127 2.06 0.53 21.79
CA LEU A 127 1.42 -0.43 20.89
C LEU A 127 0.04 -0.80 21.46
N GLU A 128 -1.01 -0.07 21.08
CA GLU A 128 -2.38 -0.39 21.47
C GLU A 128 -2.98 -1.52 20.62
N PHE A 129 -2.59 -1.60 19.35
CA PHE A 129 -3.10 -2.56 18.38
C PHE A 129 -1.97 -3.17 17.56
N ASN A 130 -2.13 -4.42 17.11
CA ASN A 130 -1.13 -5.08 16.27
C ASN A 130 -0.97 -4.36 14.91
N SER A 131 -2.09 -4.01 14.27
CA SER A 131 -2.13 -3.14 13.10
C SER A 131 -1.97 -1.68 13.51
N ASN A 132 -0.88 -1.04 13.06
CA ASN A 132 -0.61 0.38 13.29
C ASN A 132 -0.83 1.19 12.01
N LEU A 133 -1.45 2.35 12.14
CA LEU A 133 -1.57 3.31 11.05
C LEU A 133 -0.22 4.02 10.84
N ARG A 134 0.69 3.40 10.09
CA ARG A 134 2.11 3.78 9.92
C ARG A 134 2.33 5.27 9.64
N LEU A 135 1.45 5.92 8.88
CA LEU A 135 1.55 7.35 8.56
C LEU A 135 1.26 8.28 9.74
N PHE A 136 0.45 7.83 10.70
CA PHE A 136 0.04 8.62 11.87
C PHE A 136 0.79 8.23 13.14
N THR A 137 1.54 7.13 13.11
CA THR A 137 2.32 6.64 14.25
C THR A 137 3.81 6.83 14.04
N SER A 138 4.52 7.23 15.09
CA SER A 138 6.00 7.32 15.09
C SER A 138 6.56 6.88 16.43
N ALA A 139 7.74 6.28 16.39
CA ALA A 139 8.52 5.91 17.57
C ALA A 139 9.59 6.98 17.84
N LYS A 140 9.70 7.43 19.09
CA LYS A 140 10.77 8.34 19.55
C LYS A 140 12.09 7.59 19.78
N SER A 141 12.01 6.31 20.08
CA SER A 141 13.15 5.44 20.45
C SER A 141 13.96 4.94 19.25
N SER A 142 13.46 5.06 18.03
CA SER A 142 14.12 4.54 16.83
C SER A 142 14.29 5.65 15.80
N ARG A 143 15.53 5.86 15.34
CA ARG A 143 15.88 6.91 14.36
C ARG A 143 15.19 6.67 13.03
N ALA A 144 15.09 5.41 12.62
CA ALA A 144 14.45 5.00 11.37
C ALA A 144 12.91 5.14 11.40
N ASN A 145 12.30 5.23 12.58
CA ASN A 145 10.83 5.25 12.76
C ASN A 145 10.29 6.61 13.23
N THR A 146 11.05 7.68 13.00
CA THR A 146 10.62 9.05 13.30
C THR A 146 9.57 9.52 12.29
N ARG A 147 8.74 10.50 12.68
CA ARG A 147 7.70 11.07 11.81
C ARG A 147 8.25 11.57 10.47
N SER A 148 9.42 12.22 10.49
CA SER A 148 10.06 12.73 9.28
C SER A 148 10.52 11.61 8.35
N VAL A 149 11.08 10.51 8.90
CA VAL A 149 11.50 9.36 8.09
C VAL A 149 10.29 8.61 7.53
N ASN A 150 9.20 8.49 8.29
CA ASN A 150 7.96 7.91 7.78
C ASN A 150 7.38 8.74 6.62
N PHE A 151 7.35 10.07 6.77
CA PHE A 151 6.92 10.98 5.69
C PHE A 151 7.83 10.88 4.47
N PHE A 152 9.15 10.86 4.68
CA PHE A 152 10.12 10.71 3.60
C PHE A 152 9.97 9.36 2.89
N SER A 153 9.76 8.26 3.62
CA SER A 153 9.46 6.95 3.03
C SER A 153 8.18 6.97 2.20
N ALA A 154 7.13 7.66 2.65
CA ALA A 154 5.91 7.84 1.85
C ALA A 154 6.18 8.64 0.55
N ALA A 155 6.98 9.72 0.63
CA ALA A 155 7.38 10.48 -0.54
C ALA A 155 8.21 9.63 -1.53
N CYS A 156 9.17 8.84 -1.05
CA CYS A 156 9.93 7.91 -1.88
C CYS A 156 9.03 6.86 -2.55
N LEU A 157 8.03 6.35 -1.83
CA LEU A 157 7.05 5.40 -2.39
C LEU A 157 6.27 6.02 -3.56
N ILE A 158 5.77 7.25 -3.39
CA ILE A 158 5.07 8.00 -4.44
C ILE A 158 5.99 8.18 -5.67
N VAL A 159 7.24 8.58 -5.44
CA VAL A 159 8.26 8.73 -6.49
C VAL A 159 8.48 7.42 -7.23
N CYS A 160 8.61 6.29 -6.53
CA CYS A 160 8.79 4.98 -7.16
C CYS A 160 7.62 4.57 -8.06
N TYR A 161 6.37 4.75 -7.60
CA TYR A 161 5.21 4.42 -8.42
C TYR A 161 5.01 5.36 -9.62
N THR A 162 5.25 6.66 -9.41
CA THR A 162 5.24 7.65 -10.51
C THR A 162 6.27 7.26 -11.56
N ALA A 163 7.50 6.99 -11.09
CA ALA A 163 8.61 6.62 -11.96
C ALA A 163 8.33 5.33 -12.72
N ALA A 164 7.88 4.26 -12.04
CA ALA A 164 7.57 2.98 -12.68
C ALA A 164 6.57 3.10 -13.83
N SER A 165 5.60 4.00 -13.70
CA SER A 165 4.57 4.25 -14.72
C SER A 165 5.05 5.14 -15.88
N GLN A 166 6.17 5.85 -15.70
CA GLN A 166 6.77 6.76 -16.69
C GLN A 166 8.11 6.29 -17.25
N ILE A 167 8.62 5.11 -16.86
CA ILE A 167 9.88 4.56 -17.39
C ILE A 167 9.84 4.49 -18.91
N LEU A 168 8.67 4.18 -19.48
CA LEU A 168 8.47 4.02 -20.90
C LEU A 168 7.64 5.19 -21.43
N ILE A 169 8.17 5.83 -22.48
CA ILE A 169 7.50 6.86 -23.25
C ILE A 169 7.20 6.27 -24.62
N GLY A 170 5.93 6.36 -25.03
CA GLY A 170 5.52 5.92 -26.36
C GLY A 170 6.00 6.90 -27.43
N ARG A 171 6.51 6.35 -28.54
CA ARG A 171 6.69 7.06 -29.82
C ARG A 171 6.11 6.15 -30.90
N ARG A 172 5.46 6.71 -31.93
CA ARG A 172 4.66 6.00 -32.96
C ARG A 172 5.15 4.61 -33.39
N THR A 173 6.46 4.39 -33.49
CA THR A 173 7.06 3.11 -33.91
C THR A 173 8.11 2.55 -32.94
N SER A 174 8.32 3.18 -31.78
CA SER A 174 9.42 2.82 -30.88
C SER A 174 9.07 3.11 -29.43
N ILE A 175 9.61 2.32 -28.51
CA ILE A 175 9.50 2.59 -27.07
C ILE A 175 10.76 3.36 -26.65
N LEU A 176 10.56 4.50 -25.99
CA LEU A 176 11.64 5.31 -25.45
C LEU A 176 11.77 5.07 -23.94
N PHE A 177 13.00 5.05 -23.43
CA PHE A 177 13.24 5.03 -21.99
C PHE A 177 13.39 6.46 -21.45
N ASN A 178 12.62 6.79 -20.42
CA ASN A 178 12.71 8.06 -19.70
C ASN A 178 13.84 7.99 -18.66
N GLY A 179 14.97 8.62 -18.96
CA GLY A 179 16.13 8.63 -18.06
C GLY A 179 15.85 9.31 -16.71
N ILE A 180 15.02 10.34 -16.67
CA ILE A 180 14.66 11.02 -15.43
C ILE A 180 13.78 10.13 -14.56
N ALA A 181 12.76 9.48 -15.11
CA ALA A 181 11.94 8.54 -14.36
C ALA A 181 12.79 7.39 -13.82
N LEU A 182 13.69 6.83 -14.63
CA LEU A 182 14.59 5.76 -14.19
C LEU A 182 15.54 6.20 -13.06
N LEU A 183 16.08 7.42 -13.14
CA LEU A 183 16.91 8.02 -12.08
C LEU A 183 16.10 8.17 -10.78
N MET A 184 14.90 8.73 -10.88
CA MET A 184 14.01 8.96 -9.74
C MET A 184 13.54 7.65 -9.10
N LEU A 185 13.27 6.61 -9.91
CA LEU A 185 13.00 5.27 -9.41
C LEU A 185 14.17 4.74 -8.58
N GLY A 186 15.39 4.85 -9.11
CA GLY A 186 16.59 4.41 -8.44
C GLY A 186 16.82 5.14 -7.12
N ILE A 187 16.71 6.47 -7.10
CA ILE A 187 16.85 7.27 -5.88
C ILE A 187 15.77 6.91 -4.84
N GLY A 188 14.51 6.79 -5.27
CA GLY A 188 13.39 6.45 -4.39
C GLY A 188 13.56 5.06 -3.77
N LEU A 189 13.88 4.05 -4.59
CA LEU A 189 14.02 2.67 -4.14
C LEU A 189 15.28 2.47 -3.28
N LEU A 190 16.38 3.16 -3.60
CA LEU A 190 17.59 3.19 -2.77
C LEU A 190 17.30 3.80 -1.40
N SER A 191 16.56 4.91 -1.36
CA SER A 191 16.17 5.58 -0.11
C SER A 191 15.31 4.67 0.76
N LEU A 192 14.30 4.01 0.18
CA LEU A 192 13.48 3.02 0.89
C LEU A 192 14.33 1.86 1.43
N SER A 193 15.28 1.36 0.62
CA SER A 193 16.18 0.28 1.01
C SER A 193 17.10 0.69 2.16
N ILE A 194 17.65 1.90 2.14
CA ILE A 194 18.46 2.46 3.24
C ILE A 194 17.64 2.57 4.52
N ILE A 195 16.41 3.10 4.45
CA ILE A 195 15.52 3.22 5.62
C ILE A 195 15.23 1.85 6.21
N SER A 196 14.94 0.84 5.38
CA SER A 196 14.66 -0.52 5.86
C SER A 196 15.91 -1.22 6.40
N THR A 197 17.09 -0.96 5.85
CA THR A 197 18.36 -1.41 6.44
C THR A 197 18.62 -0.75 7.79
N MET A 198 18.32 0.54 7.94
CA MET A 198 18.39 1.22 9.24
C MET A 198 17.39 0.63 10.23
N CYS A 199 16.15 0.34 9.79
CA CYS A 199 15.15 -0.34 10.61
C CYS A 199 15.66 -1.70 11.10
N LEU A 200 16.21 -2.53 10.21
CA LEU A 200 16.83 -3.80 10.57
C LEU A 200 17.93 -3.56 11.60
N ARG A 201 18.94 -2.75 11.28
CA ARG A 201 20.09 -2.50 12.16
C ARG A 201 19.68 -2.01 13.56
N ASP A 202 18.70 -1.11 13.65
CA ASP A 202 18.21 -0.57 14.91
C ASP A 202 17.40 -1.60 15.73
N THR A 203 16.81 -2.62 15.07
CA THR A 203 15.85 -3.53 15.71
C THR A 203 16.13 -5.03 15.60
N THR A 204 17.24 -5.47 14.97
CA THR A 204 17.54 -6.88 14.69
C THR A 204 17.41 -7.79 15.92
N ASN A 205 17.93 -7.35 17.07
CA ASN A 205 17.93 -8.16 18.30
C ASN A 205 16.65 -8.00 19.14
N THR A 206 15.70 -7.19 18.67
CA THR A 206 14.49 -6.81 19.42
C THR A 206 13.20 -7.22 18.74
N ILE A 207 13.25 -7.63 17.48
CA ILE A 207 12.11 -8.18 16.75
C ILE A 207 11.97 -9.64 17.17
N LEU A 208 10.97 -9.94 18.00
CA LEU A 208 10.74 -11.32 18.45
C LEU A 208 10.08 -12.16 17.36
N ALA A 209 9.17 -11.58 16.57
CA ALA A 209 8.48 -12.28 15.50
C ALA A 209 8.27 -11.42 14.26
N TRP A 210 8.42 -12.06 13.09
CA TRP A 210 8.14 -11.49 11.77
C TRP A 210 6.74 -11.82 11.26
N SER A 211 5.92 -12.51 12.05
CA SER A 211 4.54 -12.82 11.67
C SER A 211 3.66 -11.57 11.76
N PRO A 212 2.74 -11.35 10.81
CA PRO A 212 1.75 -10.29 10.90
C PRO A 212 0.60 -10.66 11.85
N SER A 213 0.51 -11.93 12.28
CA SER A 213 -0.59 -12.41 13.14
C SER A 213 -0.54 -11.77 14.53
N PRO A 214 -1.67 -11.20 15.02
CA PRO A 214 -1.75 -10.66 16.37
C PRO A 214 -1.57 -11.73 17.45
N LEU A 215 -2.05 -12.96 17.20
CA LEU A 215 -1.92 -14.07 18.15
C LEU A 215 -0.48 -14.51 18.31
N ASN A 216 0.25 -14.64 17.19
CA ASN A 216 1.65 -15.02 17.24
C ASN A 216 2.53 -13.93 17.87
N THR A 217 2.21 -12.65 17.60
CA THR A 217 2.87 -11.52 18.26
C THR A 217 2.64 -11.56 19.78
N THR A 218 1.40 -11.82 20.21
CA THR A 218 1.06 -11.95 21.64
C THR A 218 1.79 -13.14 22.28
N LEU A 219 1.84 -14.29 21.60
CA LEU A 219 2.54 -15.47 22.09
C LEU A 219 4.05 -15.24 22.22
N ALA A 220 4.67 -14.56 21.25
CA ALA A 220 6.09 -14.17 21.33
C ALA A 220 6.37 -13.27 22.55
N CYS A 221 5.46 -12.33 22.85
CA CYS A 221 5.55 -11.49 24.03
C CYS A 221 5.33 -12.24 25.35
N LEU A 222 4.47 -13.26 25.37
CA LEU A 222 4.24 -14.13 26.54
C LEU A 222 5.48 -14.99 26.83
N ASN A 223 6.08 -15.62 25.80
CA ASN A 223 7.26 -16.48 25.98
C ASN A 223 8.51 -15.73 26.45
N HIS A 224 8.56 -14.41 26.28
CA HIS A 224 9.65 -13.56 26.75
C HIS A 224 9.30 -12.81 28.04
N ASP A 225 8.23 -13.20 28.74
CA ASP A 225 7.74 -12.60 29.98
C ASP A 225 7.48 -11.08 29.91
N ILE A 226 7.25 -10.56 28.70
CA ILE A 226 7.05 -9.12 28.51
C ILE A 226 5.58 -8.74 28.69
N ILE A 227 4.67 -9.66 28.34
CA ILE A 227 3.24 -9.55 28.67
C ILE A 227 2.92 -10.63 29.69
N VAL A 228 2.17 -10.26 30.73
CA VAL A 228 1.69 -11.20 31.74
C VAL A 228 0.23 -11.55 31.45
N HIS A 229 -0.11 -12.83 31.49
CA HIS A 229 -1.48 -13.27 31.41
C HIS A 229 -2.27 -12.76 32.62
N HIS A 230 -3.32 -11.97 32.38
CA HIS A 230 -4.23 -11.53 33.42
C HIS A 230 -5.44 -12.46 33.48
N ARG A 231 -5.52 -13.30 34.52
CA ARG A 231 -6.66 -14.20 34.73
C ARG A 231 -7.96 -13.42 34.76
N GLY A 232 -8.99 -13.99 34.12
CA GLY A 232 -10.30 -13.35 34.02
C GLY A 232 -10.34 -12.14 33.09
N ARG A 233 -9.27 -11.78 32.36
CA ARG A 233 -9.29 -10.74 31.32
C ARG A 233 -9.43 -11.26 29.89
N GLY A 234 -9.69 -12.56 29.73
CA GLY A 234 -9.87 -13.17 28.41
C GLY A 234 -11.05 -12.54 27.66
N MET A 235 -10.86 -12.27 26.35
CA MET A 235 -11.90 -11.77 25.44
C MET A 235 -12.53 -10.42 25.84
N LEU A 236 -11.92 -9.67 26.76
CA LEU A 236 -12.28 -8.28 27.01
C LEU A 236 -11.76 -7.40 25.87
N ALA A 237 -12.61 -6.48 25.41
CA ALA A 237 -12.25 -5.54 24.37
C ALA A 237 -11.21 -4.52 24.89
N VAL A 238 -10.43 -3.94 23.98
CA VAL A 238 -9.31 -3.03 24.31
C VAL A 238 -9.82 -1.74 24.99
N ASP A 239 -11.02 -1.29 24.64
CA ASP A 239 -11.73 -0.17 25.27
C ASP A 239 -12.08 -0.42 26.75
N ALA A 240 -12.27 -1.69 27.12
CA ALA A 240 -12.51 -2.14 28.49
C ALA A 240 -11.21 -2.30 29.31
N ARG A 241 -10.09 -1.68 28.91
CA ARG A 241 -8.82 -1.76 29.66
C ARG A 241 -8.94 -1.34 31.13
N TYR A 242 -9.82 -0.38 31.42
CA TYR A 242 -10.07 0.13 32.77
C TYR A 242 -11.07 -0.71 33.57
N LEU A 243 -11.78 -1.64 32.94
CA LEU A 243 -12.68 -2.53 33.67
C LEU A 243 -11.88 -3.58 34.46
N LEU A 244 -12.44 -3.97 35.60
CA LEU A 244 -11.94 -5.08 36.41
C LEU A 244 -11.96 -6.38 35.61
N ALA A 245 -11.09 -7.32 35.97
CA ALA A 245 -11.03 -8.63 35.36
C ALA A 245 -12.36 -9.36 35.55
N GLN A 246 -13.07 -9.59 34.44
CA GLN A 246 -14.34 -10.29 34.41
C GLN A 246 -14.38 -11.25 33.23
N SER A 247 -14.85 -12.47 33.47
CA SER A 247 -15.03 -13.45 32.41
C SER A 247 -16.01 -12.90 31.37
N SER A 248 -15.49 -12.58 30.18
CA SER A 248 -16.27 -12.06 29.07
C SER A 248 -16.39 -13.11 27.98
N LYS A 249 -17.59 -13.22 27.41
CA LYS A 249 -17.79 -14.02 26.21
C LYS A 249 -17.47 -13.16 24.98
N PRO A 250 -16.96 -13.75 23.88
CA PRO A 250 -16.81 -13.02 22.63
C PRO A 250 -18.16 -12.41 22.24
N ARG A 251 -18.17 -11.12 21.91
CA ARG A 251 -19.38 -10.44 21.45
C ARG A 251 -19.79 -11.02 20.10
N ARG A 252 -21.08 -11.28 19.91
CA ARG A 252 -21.63 -11.74 18.63
C ARG A 252 -21.40 -10.71 17.52
N ARG A 253 -21.41 -9.43 17.87
CA ARG A 253 -21.10 -8.31 16.97
C ARG A 253 -20.06 -7.41 17.62
N GLN A 254 -18.94 -7.19 16.94
CA GLN A 254 -17.96 -6.20 17.39
C GLN A 254 -18.45 -4.79 17.08
N CYS A 255 -17.90 -3.80 17.78
CA CYS A 255 -18.17 -2.41 17.44
C CYS A 255 -17.60 -2.11 16.06
N ALA A 256 -18.29 -1.25 15.32
CA ALA A 256 -17.83 -0.82 14.01
C ALA A 256 -16.40 -0.27 14.12
N MET A 257 -15.56 -0.57 13.13
CA MET A 257 -14.15 -0.18 13.11
C MET A 257 -13.98 1.33 13.33
N ASN A 258 -14.94 2.12 12.84
CA ASN A 258 -15.00 3.57 12.98
C ASN A 258 -15.15 4.09 14.42
N THR A 259 -15.54 3.23 15.36
CA THR A 259 -15.71 3.56 16.78
C THR A 259 -14.41 3.30 17.54
N VAL A 260 -13.68 2.25 17.14
CA VAL A 260 -12.39 1.88 17.72
C VAL A 260 -11.27 2.76 17.15
N TYR A 261 -11.30 3.01 15.84
CA TYR A 261 -10.30 3.81 15.12
C TYR A 261 -10.97 5.01 14.46
N PRO A 262 -11.09 6.16 15.14
CA PRO A 262 -11.71 7.35 14.55
C PRO A 262 -10.97 7.84 13.29
N ALA A 263 -9.67 7.53 13.18
CA ALA A 263 -8.85 7.84 12.02
C ALA A 263 -9.39 7.24 10.71
N THR A 264 -10.09 6.12 10.78
CA THR A 264 -10.66 5.42 9.60
C THR A 264 -11.69 6.28 8.86
N ARG A 265 -12.44 7.13 9.58
CA ARG A 265 -13.38 8.07 8.97
C ARG A 265 -12.65 9.08 8.09
N TYR A 266 -11.53 9.61 8.57
CA TYR A 266 -10.73 10.56 7.79
C TYR A 266 -10.11 9.90 6.55
N ILE A 267 -9.70 8.63 6.65
CA ILE A 267 -9.19 7.87 5.49
C ILE A 267 -10.27 7.77 4.41
N ILE A 268 -11.49 7.39 4.77
CA ILE A 268 -12.58 7.24 3.79
C ILE A 268 -13.05 8.58 3.23
N TYR A 269 -13.17 9.62 4.05
CA TYR A 269 -13.47 10.96 3.53
C TYR A 269 -12.39 11.47 2.58
N PHE A 270 -11.11 11.20 2.89
CA PHE A 270 -10.01 11.51 2.00
C PHE A 270 -10.15 10.76 0.66
N GLN A 271 -10.47 9.48 0.69
CA GLN A 271 -10.66 8.69 -0.53
C GLN A 271 -11.87 9.14 -1.36
N TYR A 272 -12.99 9.48 -0.74
CA TYR A 272 -14.11 10.13 -1.44
C TYR A 272 -13.67 11.44 -2.10
N GLY A 273 -12.80 12.20 -1.44
CA GLY A 273 -12.15 13.37 -2.03
C GLY A 273 -11.35 13.03 -3.29
N VAL A 274 -10.57 11.94 -3.25
CA VAL A 274 -9.80 11.45 -4.42
C VAL A 274 -10.72 10.97 -5.55
N VAL A 275 -11.82 10.27 -5.24
CA VAL A 275 -12.86 9.89 -6.21
C VAL A 275 -13.44 11.12 -6.89
N ALA A 276 -13.88 12.11 -6.11
CA ALA A 276 -14.47 13.34 -6.64
C ALA A 276 -13.46 14.11 -7.50
N LEU A 277 -12.20 14.21 -7.05
CA LEU A 277 -11.13 14.85 -7.81
C LEU A 277 -10.89 14.15 -9.15
N CYS A 278 -10.84 12.82 -9.16
CA CYS A 278 -10.63 12.03 -10.39
C CYS A 278 -11.82 12.19 -11.37
N ALA A 279 -13.06 12.13 -10.85
CA ALA A 279 -14.27 12.33 -11.64
C ALA A 279 -14.33 13.72 -12.26
N VAL A 280 -14.06 14.77 -11.46
CA VAL A 280 -14.05 16.16 -11.93
C VAL A 280 -12.97 16.36 -12.98
N LEU A 281 -11.77 15.81 -12.77
CA LEU A 281 -10.69 15.89 -13.75
C LEU A 281 -11.08 15.22 -15.08
N ALA A 282 -11.67 14.01 -15.02
CA ALA A 282 -12.14 13.31 -16.22
C ALA A 282 -13.21 14.11 -16.99
N ILE A 283 -14.17 14.72 -16.27
CA ILE A 283 -15.21 15.57 -16.86
C ILE A 283 -14.60 16.83 -17.50
N ILE A 284 -13.69 17.51 -16.80
CA ILE A 284 -13.00 18.71 -17.33
C ILE A 284 -12.26 18.37 -18.61
N ILE A 285 -11.48 17.28 -18.63
CA ILE A 285 -10.75 16.83 -19.82
C ILE A 285 -11.72 16.53 -20.96
N LEU A 286 -12.82 15.81 -20.70
CA LEU A 286 -13.83 15.50 -21.70
C LEU A 286 -14.47 16.77 -22.29
N VAL A 287 -14.82 17.74 -21.45
CA VAL A 287 -15.40 19.03 -21.88
C VAL A 287 -14.39 19.83 -22.70
N LEU A 288 -13.13 19.91 -22.27
CA LEU A 288 -12.07 20.59 -23.00
C LEU A 288 -11.83 19.98 -24.38
N ILE A 289 -11.80 18.64 -24.48
CA ILE A 289 -11.70 17.93 -25.77
C ILE A 289 -12.85 18.34 -26.69
N ARG A 290 -14.08 18.42 -26.18
CA ARG A 290 -15.25 18.82 -26.99
C ARG A 290 -15.20 20.26 -27.46
N ILE A 291 -14.68 21.17 -26.63
CA ILE A 291 -14.55 22.59 -26.98
C ILE A 291 -13.44 22.79 -28.01
N LEU A 292 -12.29 22.12 -27.84
CA LEU A 292 -11.12 22.29 -28.69
C LEU A 292 -11.22 21.52 -30.01
N ASN A 293 -12.01 20.46 -30.08
CA ASN A 293 -12.14 19.61 -31.25
C ASN A 293 -13.59 19.57 -31.77
N THR A 294 -14.09 20.72 -32.25
CA THR A 294 -15.50 20.88 -32.66
C THR A 294 -15.91 20.03 -33.86
N ASN A 295 -14.95 19.63 -34.70
CA ASN A 295 -15.20 18.92 -35.96
C ASN A 295 -14.82 17.43 -35.91
N GLY A 296 -14.20 16.98 -34.82
CA GLY A 296 -13.79 15.58 -34.65
C GLY A 296 -14.94 14.68 -34.23
N VAL A 297 -15.10 13.53 -34.90
CA VAL A 297 -15.96 12.46 -34.39
C VAL A 297 -15.29 11.89 -33.14
N PRO A 298 -15.94 11.93 -31.96
CA PRO A 298 -15.37 11.44 -30.70
C PRO A 298 -15.15 9.92 -30.77
N THR A 299 -13.91 9.47 -30.77
CA THR A 299 -13.59 8.03 -30.74
C THR A 299 -13.33 7.57 -29.33
N TYR A 300 -14.31 6.95 -28.67
CA TYR A 300 -14.15 6.51 -27.27
C TYR A 300 -13.34 5.21 -27.15
N ALA A 301 -12.03 5.30 -27.32
CA ALA A 301 -11.13 4.16 -27.21
C ALA A 301 -10.36 4.16 -25.88
N PHE A 302 -10.36 3.01 -25.20
CA PHE A 302 -9.62 2.83 -23.93
C PHE A 302 -8.11 2.94 -24.14
N PHE A 303 -7.64 2.23 -25.17
CA PHE A 303 -6.31 2.40 -25.73
C PHE A 303 -6.40 3.44 -26.83
N ALA A 304 -5.49 4.40 -26.83
CA ALA A 304 -5.55 5.48 -27.79
C ALA A 304 -5.08 4.97 -29.15
N ASP A 305 -5.96 4.99 -30.14
CA ASP A 305 -5.55 4.85 -31.53
C ASP A 305 -5.02 6.18 -32.05
N ASP A 306 -4.03 6.12 -32.96
CA ASP A 306 -3.39 7.27 -33.61
C ASP A 306 -4.39 8.23 -34.31
N ASN A 307 -5.62 7.77 -34.56
CA ASN A 307 -6.70 8.53 -35.21
C ASN A 307 -7.78 9.01 -34.22
N GLY A 308 -7.62 8.73 -32.92
CA GLY A 308 -8.61 9.02 -31.89
C GLY A 308 -8.62 10.49 -31.46
N THR A 309 -9.76 11.16 -31.62
CA THR A 309 -10.00 12.56 -31.24
C THR A 309 -10.19 12.79 -29.73
N THR A 310 -10.08 11.74 -28.91
CA THR A 310 -10.37 11.78 -27.46
C THR A 310 -9.16 12.09 -26.59
N GLN A 311 -8.10 12.65 -27.17
CA GLN A 311 -6.91 13.02 -26.45
C GLN A 311 -6.77 14.54 -26.36
N LEU A 312 -6.47 15.03 -25.16
CA LEU A 312 -6.08 16.42 -24.95
C LEU A 312 -4.55 16.49 -24.92
N TYR A 313 -3.96 17.25 -25.84
CA TYR A 313 -2.52 17.48 -25.91
C TYR A 313 -2.17 18.81 -25.24
N LEU A 314 -1.24 18.76 -24.28
CA LEU A 314 -0.54 19.94 -23.78
C LEU A 314 0.88 19.94 -24.36
N ASP A 315 1.05 20.67 -25.46
CA ASP A 315 2.33 20.79 -26.15
C ASP A 315 3.25 21.80 -25.47
N SER A 316 4.53 21.46 -25.36
CA SER A 316 5.52 22.32 -24.69
C SER A 316 6.00 23.52 -25.52
N GLY A 317 5.60 23.65 -26.78
CA GLY A 317 5.97 24.76 -27.68
C GLY A 317 7.46 24.89 -28.02
N ASN A 318 8.34 24.23 -27.27
CA ASN A 318 9.79 24.26 -27.43
C ASN A 318 10.28 23.00 -28.13
N SER A 319 10.95 23.20 -29.27
CA SER A 319 11.59 22.14 -30.05
C SER A 319 13.08 21.99 -29.76
N ASP A 320 13.63 22.71 -28.77
CA ASP A 320 15.05 22.66 -28.45
C ASP A 320 15.40 21.37 -27.68
N PRO A 321 16.21 20.47 -28.27
CA PRO A 321 16.55 19.19 -27.66
C PRO A 321 17.39 19.35 -26.38
N THR A 322 18.07 20.47 -26.19
CA THR A 322 18.88 20.71 -24.98
C THR A 322 18.04 20.86 -23.72
N LEU A 323 16.75 21.20 -23.86
CA LEU A 323 15.81 21.37 -22.77
C LEU A 323 15.00 20.10 -22.45
N TYR A 324 15.22 18.98 -23.16
CA TYR A 324 14.48 17.74 -22.93
C TYR A 324 14.61 17.19 -21.49
N PRO A 325 15.78 17.13 -20.85
CA PRO A 325 15.87 16.64 -19.47
C PRO A 325 15.06 17.48 -18.49
N LEU A 326 15.06 18.81 -18.67
CA LEU A 326 14.28 19.72 -17.85
C LEU A 326 12.78 19.48 -18.05
N TRP A 327 12.35 19.32 -19.30
CA TRP A 327 10.97 19.02 -19.60
C TRP A 327 10.51 17.67 -19.02
N LEU A 328 11.31 16.61 -19.18
CA LEU A 328 11.07 15.29 -18.58
C LEU A 328 10.97 15.36 -17.06
N PHE A 329 11.77 16.23 -16.43
CA PHE A 329 11.69 16.45 -14.99
C PHE A 329 10.42 17.21 -14.59
N CYS A 330 10.05 18.28 -15.29
CA CYS A 330 8.81 19.02 -15.02
C CYS A 330 7.57 18.14 -15.21
N THR A 331 7.54 17.30 -16.24
CA THR A 331 6.43 16.36 -16.48
C THR A 331 6.38 15.25 -15.44
N PHE A 332 7.53 14.74 -15.01
CA PHE A 332 7.61 13.83 -13.87
C PHE A 332 7.00 14.47 -12.62
N LEU A 333 7.41 15.69 -12.27
CA LEU A 333 6.87 16.42 -11.11
C LEU A 333 5.36 16.65 -11.22
N PHE A 334 4.85 16.96 -12.41
CA PHE A 334 3.42 17.11 -12.64
C PHE A 334 2.66 15.82 -12.30
N ALA A 335 3.17 14.65 -12.70
CA ALA A 335 2.53 13.36 -12.41
C ALA A 335 2.65 12.91 -10.96
N VAL A 336 3.70 13.34 -10.24
CA VAL A 336 3.85 13.04 -8.80
C VAL A 336 2.65 13.53 -8.01
N VAL A 337 2.02 14.66 -8.38
CA VAL A 337 0.90 15.24 -7.64
C VAL A 337 -0.34 14.32 -7.64
N PRO A 338 -0.96 13.96 -8.78
CA PRO A 338 -2.09 13.04 -8.79
C PRO A 338 -1.70 11.66 -8.25
N GLN A 339 -0.47 11.20 -8.52
CA GLN A 339 0.02 9.94 -7.98
C GLN A 339 0.10 9.95 -6.46
N ALA A 340 0.47 11.08 -5.83
CA ALA A 340 0.54 11.22 -4.39
C ALA A 340 -0.82 10.98 -3.74
N PHE A 341 -1.88 11.62 -4.25
CA PHE A 341 -3.24 11.43 -3.74
C PHE A 341 -3.67 9.97 -3.88
N PHE A 342 -3.37 9.37 -5.02
CA PHE A 342 -3.77 8.00 -5.33
C PHE A 342 -3.05 6.95 -4.46
N VAL A 343 -1.72 7.05 -4.35
CA VAL A 343 -0.91 6.15 -3.50
C VAL A 343 -1.30 6.30 -2.03
N MET A 344 -1.60 7.52 -1.58
CA MET A 344 -2.07 7.76 -0.21
C MET A 344 -3.45 7.14 0.05
N ALA A 345 -4.36 7.20 -0.92
CA ALA A 345 -5.67 6.55 -0.84
C ALA A 345 -5.52 5.02 -0.72
N LEU A 346 -4.70 4.43 -1.59
CA LEU A 346 -4.38 2.99 -1.58
C LEU A 346 -3.71 2.53 -0.28
N HIS A 347 -2.81 3.35 0.27
CA HIS A 347 -2.19 3.02 1.53
C HIS A 347 -3.19 3.10 2.69
N GLY A 348 -4.12 4.06 2.65
CA GLY A 348 -5.27 4.09 3.56
C GLY A 348 -6.10 2.81 3.50
N ALA A 349 -6.38 2.31 2.29
CA ALA A 349 -7.09 1.06 2.05
C ALA A 349 -6.39 -0.15 2.68
N GLU A 350 -5.08 -0.25 2.47
CA GLU A 350 -4.23 -1.29 3.05
C GLU A 350 -4.29 -1.30 4.57
N LEU A 351 -4.28 -0.12 5.19
CA LEU A 351 -4.42 0.01 6.64
C LEU A 351 -5.77 -0.50 7.15
N LEU A 352 -6.87 -0.24 6.45
CA LEU A 352 -8.19 -0.76 6.83
C LEU A 352 -8.27 -2.28 6.67
N VAL A 353 -7.71 -2.80 5.59
CA VAL A 353 -7.64 -4.25 5.34
C VAL A 353 -6.81 -4.97 6.39
N THR A 354 -5.69 -4.39 6.85
CA THR A 354 -4.89 -5.00 7.91
C THR A 354 -5.66 -5.06 9.24
N VAL A 355 -6.40 -4.01 9.60
CA VAL A 355 -7.28 -4.03 10.78
C VAL A 355 -8.40 -5.07 10.63
N ALA A 356 -9.06 -5.13 9.47
CA ALA A 356 -10.11 -6.13 9.21
C ALA A 356 -9.57 -7.57 9.27
N ARG A 357 -8.36 -7.80 8.77
CA ARG A 357 -7.68 -9.11 8.85
C ARG A 357 -7.37 -9.49 10.29
N ASP A 358 -6.85 -8.56 11.09
CA ASP A 358 -6.54 -8.82 12.50
C ASP A 358 -7.82 -9.17 13.27
N GLU A 359 -8.94 -8.51 12.98
CA GLU A 359 -10.25 -8.85 13.53
C GLU A 359 -10.71 -10.26 13.09
N ALA A 360 -10.57 -10.60 11.81
CA ALA A 360 -10.95 -11.92 11.30
C ALA A 360 -10.18 -13.05 12.00
N VAL A 361 -8.87 -12.89 12.22
CA VAL A 361 -8.04 -13.85 12.97
C VAL A 361 -8.54 -14.02 14.41
N TRP A 362 -8.95 -12.92 15.06
CA TRP A 362 -9.55 -12.99 16.40
C TRP A 362 -10.90 -13.68 16.42
N ARG A 363 -11.75 -13.48 15.40
CA ARG A 363 -13.04 -14.17 15.27
C ARG A 363 -12.85 -15.68 15.05
N GLU A 364 -11.88 -16.06 14.22
CA GLU A 364 -11.53 -17.47 14.02
C GLU A 364 -11.05 -18.12 15.32
N ALA A 365 -10.24 -17.41 16.11
CA ALA A 365 -9.80 -17.89 17.42
C ALA A 365 -10.94 -18.05 18.43
N ALA A 366 -11.96 -17.18 18.37
CA ALA A 366 -13.13 -17.22 19.24
C ALA A 366 -14.22 -18.20 18.76
N GLY A 367 -14.19 -18.60 17.49
CA GLY A 367 -15.19 -19.47 16.86
C GLY A 367 -15.22 -20.87 17.46
N ARG A 368 -16.42 -21.39 17.75
CA ARG A 368 -16.64 -22.75 18.27
C ARG A 368 -16.59 -23.80 17.16
N HIS A 369 -15.55 -23.82 16.34
CA HIS A 369 -15.43 -24.84 15.29
C HIS A 369 -14.84 -26.15 15.82
N GLY A 370 -15.47 -26.76 16.84
CA GLY A 370 -15.07 -28.10 17.34
C GLY A 370 -13.64 -28.19 17.91
N PRO A 371 -13.26 -29.35 18.46
CA PRO A 371 -11.92 -29.59 18.97
C PRO A 371 -10.91 -29.60 17.80
N GLY A 372 -9.93 -28.69 17.82
CA GLY A 372 -8.83 -28.64 16.85
C GLY A 372 -8.94 -27.59 15.72
N ARG A 373 -9.94 -26.71 15.76
CA ARG A 373 -10.19 -25.68 14.72
C ARG A 373 -10.29 -24.27 15.33
N GLY A 374 -9.40 -23.98 16.26
CA GLY A 374 -9.07 -22.60 16.65
C GLY A 374 -8.04 -22.00 15.68
N ALA A 375 -7.88 -20.69 15.67
CA ALA A 375 -6.90 -20.01 14.82
C ALA A 375 -5.51 -20.65 14.97
N MET A 376 -4.97 -21.15 13.85
CA MET A 376 -3.65 -21.78 13.84
C MET A 376 -2.57 -20.69 14.00
N VAL A 377 -1.91 -20.67 15.15
CA VAL A 377 -0.83 -19.71 15.44
C VAL A 377 0.44 -20.00 14.61
N ALA A 378 0.59 -21.23 14.10
CA ALA A 378 1.80 -21.73 13.45
C ALA A 378 1.72 -21.93 11.92
N ASP A 379 0.63 -21.53 11.24
CA ASP A 379 0.59 -21.63 9.77
C ASP A 379 1.43 -20.48 9.19
N GLY A 380 2.55 -20.81 8.53
CA GLY A 380 3.60 -19.84 8.19
C GLY A 380 3.07 -18.54 7.60
N ALA A 381 3.53 -17.41 8.15
CA ALA A 381 3.01 -16.06 7.89
C ALA A 381 2.75 -15.74 6.41
N LEU A 382 3.70 -16.07 5.53
CA LEU A 382 3.58 -15.82 4.08
C LEU A 382 2.48 -16.67 3.43
N LYS A 383 2.32 -17.93 3.84
CA LYS A 383 1.29 -18.83 3.34
C LYS A 383 -0.10 -18.37 3.78
N SER A 384 -0.22 -17.92 5.02
CA SER A 384 -1.46 -17.33 5.54
C SER A 384 -1.81 -16.03 4.80
N ALA A 385 -0.83 -15.14 4.58
CA ALA A 385 -1.02 -13.91 3.82
C ALA A 385 -1.43 -14.18 2.36
N ALA A 386 -0.76 -15.13 1.68
CA ALA A 386 -1.06 -15.48 0.29
C ALA A 386 -2.44 -16.13 0.10
N LYS A 387 -2.97 -16.81 1.14
CA LYS A 387 -4.35 -17.32 1.14
C LYS A 387 -5.40 -16.23 1.36
N SER A 388 -5.00 -15.07 1.90
CA SER A 388 -5.93 -13.95 2.11
C SER A 388 -6.22 -13.24 0.79
N TRP A 389 -7.41 -13.48 0.25
CA TRP A 389 -7.85 -12.84 -0.99
C TRP A 389 -7.86 -11.31 -0.87
N LEU A 390 -8.12 -10.75 0.33
CA LEU A 390 -8.07 -9.30 0.59
C LEU A 390 -6.69 -8.72 0.29
N TRP A 391 -5.64 -9.40 0.78
CA TRP A 391 -4.27 -8.93 0.60
C TRP A 391 -3.84 -9.06 -0.86
N LEU A 392 -4.15 -10.20 -1.50
CA LEU A 392 -3.83 -10.41 -2.91
C LEU A 392 -4.56 -9.41 -3.83
N ALA A 393 -5.83 -9.14 -3.55
CA ALA A 393 -6.61 -8.16 -4.31
C ALA A 393 -5.99 -6.77 -4.21
N LEU A 394 -5.64 -6.30 -3.00
CA LEU A 394 -4.97 -5.01 -2.82
C LEU A 394 -3.57 -4.98 -3.47
N LEU A 395 -2.80 -6.06 -3.35
CA LEU A 395 -1.47 -6.16 -3.95
C LEU A 395 -1.52 -5.99 -5.47
N LEU A 396 -2.55 -6.52 -6.13
CA LEU A 396 -2.77 -6.37 -7.57
C LEU A 396 -3.42 -5.03 -7.93
N TYR A 397 -4.33 -4.55 -7.09
CA TYR A 397 -5.07 -3.31 -7.32
C TYR A 397 -4.15 -2.08 -7.35
N LYS A 398 -3.13 -2.03 -6.49
CA LYS A 398 -2.13 -0.95 -6.44
C LYS A 398 -1.40 -0.71 -7.78
N PRO A 399 -0.65 -1.69 -8.34
CA PRO A 399 0.07 -1.51 -9.59
C PRO A 399 -0.87 -1.32 -10.78
N VAL A 400 -2.01 -2.01 -10.83
CA VAL A 400 -3.00 -1.84 -11.91
C VAL A 400 -3.53 -0.41 -11.93
N SER A 401 -3.91 0.13 -10.77
CA SER A 401 -4.51 1.45 -10.73
C SER A 401 -3.49 2.57 -10.91
N SER A 402 -2.25 2.39 -10.43
CA SER A 402 -1.11 3.27 -10.73
C SER A 402 -0.82 3.31 -12.24
N TRP A 403 -0.80 2.13 -12.88
CA TRP A 403 -0.66 2.02 -14.33
C TRP A 403 -1.81 2.70 -15.08
N LEU A 404 -3.07 2.53 -14.65
CA LEU A 404 -4.21 3.21 -15.25
C LEU A 404 -4.10 4.74 -15.16
N LEU A 405 -3.69 5.27 -14.00
CA LEU A 405 -3.57 6.72 -13.79
C LEU A 405 -2.47 7.33 -14.68
N THR A 406 -1.24 6.82 -14.56
CA THR A 406 -0.05 7.47 -15.14
C THR A 406 0.42 6.88 -16.47
N SER A 407 0.05 5.66 -16.82
CA SER A 407 0.41 5.09 -18.13
C SER A 407 -0.75 5.09 -19.11
N GLN A 408 -2.00 5.25 -18.68
CA GLN A 408 -3.17 5.28 -19.57
C GLN A 408 -3.94 6.61 -19.53
N GLY A 409 -4.18 7.17 -18.34
CA GLY A 409 -4.92 8.42 -18.16
C GLY A 409 -4.10 9.67 -18.47
N ILE A 410 -2.86 9.76 -17.97
CA ILE A 410 -1.94 10.88 -18.15
C ILE A 410 -0.67 10.35 -18.83
N LYS A 411 -0.70 10.24 -20.16
CA LYS A 411 0.43 9.73 -20.96
C LYS A 411 1.41 10.85 -21.29
N PHE A 412 2.68 10.49 -21.39
CA PHE A 412 3.71 11.36 -21.95
C PHE A 412 4.08 10.83 -23.33
N GLU A 413 3.99 11.70 -24.32
CA GLU A 413 4.29 11.34 -25.71
C GLU A 413 5.25 12.35 -26.32
N ILE A 414 6.13 11.85 -27.19
CA ILE A 414 7.07 12.67 -27.95
C ILE A 414 6.71 12.51 -29.43
N GLN A 415 6.10 13.54 -30.00
CA GLN A 415 5.67 13.55 -31.40
C GLN A 415 6.64 14.38 -32.25
N GLN A 416 7.43 13.70 -33.10
CA GLN A 416 8.40 14.24 -34.06
C GLN A 416 9.51 15.16 -33.46
N SER A 417 9.15 16.22 -32.75
CA SER A 417 10.02 17.17 -32.04
C SER A 417 9.32 17.90 -30.88
N THR A 418 8.02 17.74 -30.69
CA THR A 418 7.27 18.33 -29.58
C THR A 418 6.98 17.29 -28.53
N SER A 419 7.14 17.71 -27.28
CA SER A 419 6.87 16.90 -26.12
C SER A 419 5.49 17.29 -25.59
N SER A 420 4.59 16.32 -25.47
CA SER A 420 3.20 16.56 -25.13
C SER A 420 2.75 15.69 -23.96
N VAL A 421 1.93 16.29 -23.10
CA VAL A 421 1.18 15.54 -22.09
C VAL A 421 -0.19 15.25 -22.66
N VAL A 422 -0.50 13.96 -22.74
CA VAL A 422 -1.70 13.45 -23.40
C VAL A 422 -2.66 12.93 -22.35
N PHE A 423 -3.83 13.54 -22.25
CA PHE A 423 -4.86 13.09 -21.32
C PHE A 423 -5.91 12.25 -22.04
N ASN A 424 -6.19 11.06 -21.50
CA ASN A 424 -7.30 10.22 -21.93
C ASN A 424 -8.37 10.17 -20.81
N PRO A 425 -9.60 10.68 -21.05
CA PRO A 425 -10.64 10.69 -20.03
C PRO A 425 -11.18 9.29 -19.71
N ILE A 426 -11.08 8.31 -20.62
CA ILE A 426 -11.69 6.98 -20.44
C ILE A 426 -11.01 6.17 -19.32
N PRO A 427 -9.67 6.03 -19.32
CA PRO A 427 -8.96 5.42 -18.19
C PRO A 427 -9.21 6.14 -16.87
N LEU A 428 -9.40 7.47 -16.87
CA LEU A 428 -9.74 8.23 -15.66
C LEU A 428 -11.14 7.93 -15.16
N PHE A 429 -12.13 7.75 -16.04
CA PHE A 429 -13.46 7.26 -15.64
C PHE A 429 -13.41 5.82 -15.12
N ALA A 430 -12.63 4.94 -15.76
CA ALA A 430 -12.43 3.58 -15.28
C ALA A 430 -11.77 3.58 -13.88
N LEU A 431 -10.75 4.41 -13.68
CA LEU A 431 -10.08 4.61 -12.39
C LEU A 431 -11.05 5.16 -11.33
N THR A 432 -11.91 6.11 -11.70
CA THR A 432 -12.97 6.63 -10.83
C THR A 432 -13.91 5.51 -10.40
N GLY A 433 -14.34 4.65 -11.33
CA GLY A 433 -15.18 3.49 -11.04
C GLY A 433 -14.48 2.49 -10.10
N LEU A 434 -13.21 2.19 -10.34
CA LEU A 434 -12.40 1.34 -9.46
C LEU A 434 -12.29 1.93 -8.06
N LEU A 435 -12.03 3.24 -7.94
CA LEU A 435 -11.97 3.94 -6.65
C LEU A 435 -13.31 3.92 -5.91
N ILE A 436 -14.44 4.07 -6.62
CA ILE A 436 -15.77 3.92 -6.00
C ILE A 436 -15.95 2.51 -5.45
N LEU A 437 -15.54 1.47 -6.20
CA LEU A 437 -15.59 0.09 -5.74
C LEU A 437 -14.70 -0.13 -4.51
N LEU A 438 -13.50 0.47 -4.49
CA LEU A 438 -12.59 0.41 -3.35
C LEU A 438 -13.21 1.06 -2.10
N VAL A 439 -13.75 2.27 -2.23
CA VAL A 439 -14.39 2.99 -1.12
C VAL A 439 -15.61 2.22 -0.61
N ALA A 440 -16.46 1.72 -1.52
CA ALA A 440 -17.63 0.91 -1.14
C ALA A 440 -17.22 -0.38 -0.41
N PHE A 441 -16.13 -1.01 -0.85
CA PHE A 441 -15.55 -2.18 -0.18
C PHE A 441 -15.03 -1.83 1.22
N GLU A 442 -14.38 -0.68 1.40
CA GLU A 442 -13.91 -0.22 2.72
C GLU A 442 -15.04 0.15 3.66
N GLU A 443 -16.09 0.80 3.16
CA GLU A 443 -17.30 1.06 3.96
C GLU A 443 -17.95 -0.24 4.42
N TRP A 444 -18.02 -1.23 3.54
CA TRP A 444 -18.51 -2.56 3.88
C TRP A 444 -17.66 -3.23 4.97
N LEU A 445 -16.33 -3.11 4.90
CA LEU A 445 -15.43 -3.57 5.96
C LEU A 445 -15.68 -2.84 7.28
N MET A 446 -15.87 -1.52 7.26
CA MET A 446 -16.09 -0.72 8.46
C MET A 446 -17.42 -1.03 9.18
N ILE A 447 -18.49 -1.29 8.43
CA ILE A 447 -19.83 -1.53 8.99
C ILE A 447 -19.94 -2.92 9.64
N GLY A 448 -18.99 -3.81 9.35
CA GLY A 448 -18.77 -5.05 10.09
C GLY A 448 -18.71 -6.32 9.23
N GLY A 449 -18.67 -6.20 7.90
CA GLY A 449 -18.70 -7.33 6.95
C GLY A 449 -19.93 -8.25 7.14
N PRO A 450 -20.14 -9.26 6.29
CA PRO A 450 -21.01 -10.37 6.61
C PRO A 450 -20.50 -11.05 7.88
N GLU A 451 -21.41 -11.65 8.64
CA GLU A 451 -21.06 -12.64 9.66
C GLU A 451 -20.32 -13.78 8.94
N ILE A 452 -18.97 -13.73 8.90
CA ILE A 452 -18.13 -14.84 8.44
C ILE A 452 -18.13 -15.92 9.50
#